data_AF-A0A099D5D3-F1
#
_entry.id   AF-A0A099D5D3-F1
#
_cell.length_a   1.000
_cell.length_b   1.000
_cell.length_c   1.000
_cell.angle_alpha   90.00
_cell.angle_beta   90.00
_cell.angle_gamma   90.00
#
_symmetry.space_group_name_H-M   'P 1'
#
loop_
_entity.id
_entity.type
_entity.pdbx_description
1 polymer ?
#
loop_
_entity_poly.entity_id
_entity_poly.type
_entity_poly.pdbx_seq_one_letter_code
_entity_poly.pdbx_strand_id
1 'polypeptide(L)' 'MTTVIVRDVPEEVRDLLVEAARRGGQSLQNYLLRVFEREARFARNIELTELQPVGGGPLSMDEIVEAVHEARGEAPGP' A
#
# COMPACT_ATOMS: atom_id res chain seq x y z
N MET A 1 7.92 -21.21 11.05
CA MET A 1 8.63 -20.74 9.84
C MET A 1 7.97 -21.39 8.65
N THR A 2 7.45 -20.61 7.71
CA THR A 2 6.73 -21.13 6.53
C THR A 2 7.56 -20.84 5.28
N THR A 3 7.65 -21.81 4.38
CA THR A 3 8.41 -21.68 3.13
C THR A 3 7.46 -21.79 1.94
N VAL A 4 7.64 -20.91 0.97
CA VAL A 4 6.92 -20.93 -0.31
C VAL A 4 7.93 -21.18 -1.42
N ILE A 5 7.63 -22.12 -2.31
CA ILE A 5 8.45 -22.42 -3.48
C ILE A 5 7.61 -22.10 -4.71
N VAL A 6 8.09 -21.17 -5.52
CA VAL A 6 7.50 -20.85 -6.82
C VAL A 6 8.24 -21.69 -7.87
N ARG A 7 7.50 -22.54 -8.57
CA ARG A 7 8.04 -23.41 -9.65
C ARG A 7 7.78 -22.79 -11.01
N ASP A 8 8.55 -23.24 -11.99
CA ASP A 8 8.36 -22.90 -13.40
C ASP A 8 8.45 -21.39 -13.70
N VAL A 9 9.31 -20.69 -12.95
CA VAL A 9 9.58 -19.26 -13.19
C VAL A 9 10.42 -19.14 -14.45
N PRO A 10 9.95 -18.42 -15.49
CA PRO A 10 10.75 -18.16 -16.68
C PRO A 10 12.05 -17.44 -16.32
N GLU A 11 13.14 -17.78 -17.00
CA GLU A 11 14.47 -17.24 -16.68
C GLU A 11 14.51 -15.70 -16.80
N GLU A 12 13.85 -15.15 -17.81
CA GLU A 12 13.73 -13.68 -17.97
C GLU A 12 13.07 -13.03 -16.74
N VAL A 13 12.04 -13.66 -16.18
CA VAL A 13 11.27 -13.11 -15.05
C VAL A 13 12.14 -13.16 -13.80
N ARG A 14 12.85 -14.28 -13.58
CA ARG A 14 13.81 -14.41 -12.49
C ARG A 14 14.87 -13.31 -12.58
N ASP A 15 15.45 -13.09 -13.75
CA ASP A 15 16.53 -12.12 -13.92
C ASP A 15 16.06 -10.69 -13.70
N LEU A 16 14.87 -10.33 -14.20
CA LEU A 16 14.24 -9.05 -13.91
C LEU A 16 14.03 -8.82 -12.41
N LEU A 17 13.59 -9.85 -11.68
CA LEU A 17 13.39 -9.80 -10.23
C LEU A 17 14.71 -9.69 -9.47
N VAL A 18 15.76 -10.38 -9.92
CA VAL A 18 17.12 -10.26 -9.36
C VAL A 18 17.64 -8.84 -9.53
N GLU A 19 17.51 -8.26 -10.72
CA GLU A 19 17.93 -6.88 -10.97
C GLU A 19 17.13 -5.87 -10.14
N ALA A 20 15.82 -6.09 -9.97
CA ALA A 20 14.99 -5.27 -9.08
C ALA A 20 15.45 -5.35 -7.62
N ALA A 21 15.79 -6.54 -7.14
CA ALA A 21 16.33 -6.73 -5.79
C ALA A 21 17.69 -6.03 -5.62
N ARG A 22 18.58 -6.15 -6.61
CA ARG A 22 19.91 -5.50 -6.61
C ARG A 22 19.80 -3.99 -6.54
N ARG A 23 18.90 -3.37 -7.32
CA ARG A 23 18.67 -1.91 -7.28
C ARG A 23 18.25 -1.43 -5.89
N GLY A 24 17.57 -2.28 -5.12
CA GLY A 24 17.18 -1.98 -3.74
C GLY A 24 18.17 -2.44 -2.67
N GLY A 25 19.38 -2.90 -3.04
CA GLY A 25 20.41 -3.36 -2.08
C GLY A 25 19.98 -4.55 -1.24
N GLN A 26 19.12 -5.42 -1.78
CA GLN A 26 18.48 -6.52 -1.04
C GLN A 26 18.67 -7.85 -1.77
N SER A 27 18.60 -8.95 -1.02
CA SER A 27 18.54 -10.29 -1.61
C SER A 27 17.20 -10.50 -2.33
N LEU A 28 17.19 -11.38 -3.34
CA LEU A 28 15.97 -11.74 -4.06
C LEU A 28 14.88 -12.27 -3.11
N GLN A 29 15.25 -13.08 -2.10
CA GLN A 29 14.29 -13.60 -1.14
C GLN A 29 13.62 -12.48 -0.33
N ASN A 30 14.40 -11.52 0.18
CA ASN A 30 13.84 -10.39 0.94
C ASN A 30 12.96 -9.50 0.06
N TYR A 31 13.37 -9.30 -1.20
CA TYR A 31 12.57 -8.57 -2.18
C TYR A 31 11.21 -9.24 -2.42
N LEU A 32 11.20 -10.54 -2.70
CA LEU A 32 9.96 -11.29 -2.93
C LEU A 32 9.07 -11.34 -1.70
N LEU A 33 9.66 -11.47 -0.49
CA LEU A 33 8.90 -11.39 0.75
C LEU A 33 8.15 -10.05 0.86
N ARG A 34 8.82 -8.92 0.60
CA ARG A 34 8.16 -7.61 0.62
C ARG A 34 7.09 -7.46 -0.44
N VAL A 35 7.29 -8.05 -1.62
CA VAL A 35 6.25 -8.10 -2.65
C VAL A 35 5.04 -8.85 -2.12
N PHE A 36 5.21 -10.04 -1.53
CA PHE A 36 4.10 -10.79 -0.95
C PHE A 36 3.40 -10.04 0.20
N GLU A 37 4.14 -9.39 1.10
CA GLU A 37 3.57 -8.58 2.18
C GLU A 37 2.76 -7.39 1.65
N ARG A 38 3.27 -6.73 0.59
CA ARG A 38 2.59 -5.62 -0.08
C ARG A 38 1.29 -6.10 -0.72
N GLU A 39 1.33 -7.17 -1.50
CA GLU A 39 0.13 -7.72 -2.15
C GLU A 39 -0.91 -8.22 -1.14
N ALA A 40 -0.48 -8.90 -0.06
CA ALA A 40 -1.38 -9.34 1.00
C ALA A 40 -2.05 -8.16 1.74
N ARG A 41 -1.31 -7.06 1.94
CA ARG A 41 -1.86 -5.84 2.52
C ARG A 41 -2.89 -5.21 1.59
N PHE A 42 -2.61 -5.12 0.29
CA PHE A 42 -3.56 -4.58 -0.68
C PHE A 42 -4.82 -5.43 -0.79
N ALA A 43 -4.69 -6.75 -0.86
CA ALA A 43 -5.84 -7.67 -0.89
C ALA A 43 -6.74 -7.47 0.34
N ARG A 44 -6.14 -7.36 1.54
CA ARG A 44 -6.89 -7.05 2.76
C ARG A 44 -7.57 -5.68 2.70
N ASN A 45 -6.88 -4.67 2.16
CA ASN A 45 -7.45 -3.34 2.05
C ASN A 45 -8.65 -3.30 1.10
N ILE A 46 -8.59 -4.05 -0.02
CA ILE A 46 -9.72 -4.19 -0.95
C ILE A 46 -10.91 -4.84 -0.23
N GLU A 47 -10.68 -5.95 0.48
CA GLU A 47 -11.72 -6.62 1.27
C GLU A 47 -12.35 -5.67 2.31
N LEU A 48 -11.54 -4.84 2.98
CA LEU A 48 -12.04 -3.83 3.91
C LEU A 48 -12.87 -2.75 3.20
N THR A 49 -12.46 -2.29 2.01
CA THR A 49 -13.25 -1.33 1.23
C THR A 49 -14.55 -1.91 0.67
N GLU A 50 -14.61 -3.23 0.46
CA GLU A 50 -15.84 -3.93 0.05
C GLU A 50 -16.79 -4.14 1.24
N LEU A 51 -16.27 -4.48 2.43
CA LEU A 51 -17.06 -4.65 3.66
C LEU A 51 -17.55 -3.33 4.24
N GLN A 52 -16.77 -2.27 4.05
CA GLN A 52 -17.11 -0.92 4.46
C GLN A 52 -16.76 -0.01 3.29
N PRO A 53 -17.74 0.34 2.42
CA PRO A 53 -17.49 1.34 1.40
C PRO A 53 -16.92 2.54 2.14
N VAL A 54 -15.73 2.98 1.72
CA VAL A 54 -15.08 4.18 2.27
C VAL A 54 -16.09 5.30 2.10
N GLY A 55 -16.83 5.55 3.18
CA GLY A 55 -17.91 6.51 3.29
C GLY A 55 -17.26 7.86 3.41
N GLY A 56 -16.82 8.37 2.28
CA GLY A 56 -16.22 9.68 2.13
C GLY A 56 -16.30 9.97 0.65
N GLY A 57 -17.41 10.60 0.24
CA GLY A 57 -17.41 11.36 -1.01
C GLY A 57 -16.20 12.31 -1.02
N PRO A 58 -15.76 12.80 -2.19
CA PRO A 58 -14.68 13.76 -2.24
C PRO A 58 -15.06 14.94 -1.35
N LEU A 59 -14.40 15.07 -0.20
CA LEU A 59 -14.56 16.23 0.66
C LEU A 59 -14.19 17.44 -0.19
N SER A 60 -15.09 18.40 -0.25
CA SER A 60 -14.79 19.70 -0.83
C SER A 60 -13.64 20.36 -0.05
N MET A 61 -12.93 21.26 -0.72
CA MET A 61 -11.85 22.01 -0.08
C MET A 61 -12.35 22.75 1.17
N ASP A 62 -13.58 23.25 1.14
CA ASP A 62 -14.20 23.98 2.24
C ASP A 62 -14.40 23.08 3.48
N GLU A 63 -14.86 21.84 3.30
CA GLU A 63 -15.01 20.86 4.38
C GLU A 63 -13.65 20.44 4.98
N ILE A 64 -12.60 20.37 4.16
CA ILE A 64 -11.24 20.08 4.63
C ILE A 64 -10.71 21.25 5.47
N VAL A 65 -10.93 22.49 5.01
CA VAL A 65 -10.48 23.70 5.70
C VAL A 65 -11.19 23.86 7.04
N GLU A 66 -12.51 23.63 7.09
CA GLU A 66 -13.31 23.70 8.32
C GLU A 66 -12.82 22.68 9.37
N ALA A 67 -12.59 21.43 8.96
CA ALA A 67 -12.06 20.40 9.87
C ALA A 67 -10.66 20.74 10.42
N VAL A 68 -9.81 21.39 9.60
CA VAL A 68 -8.48 21.85 10.04
C VAL A 68 -8.58 23.01 11.04
N HIS A 69 -9.50 23.95 10.84
CA HIS A 69 -9.73 25.06 11.79
C HIS A 69 -10.28 24.55 13.12
N GLU A 70 -11.25 23.64 13.09
CA GLU A 70 -11.83 22.99 14.28
C GLU A 70 -10.75 22.26 15.09
N ALA A 71 -9.91 21.46 14.42
CA ALA A 71 -8.83 20.71 15.08
C ALA A 71 -7.74 21.60 15.69
N ARG A 72 -7.58 22.83 15.18
CA ARG A 72 -6.63 23.83 15.71
C ARG A 72 -7.22 24.70 16.82
N GLY A 73 -8.52 24.58 17.09
CA GLY A 73 -9.23 25.43 18.07
C GLY A 73 -9.38 26.88 17.63
N GLU A 74 -9.22 27.16 16.33
CA GLU A 74 -9.44 28.48 15.76
C GLU A 74 -10.94 28.59 15.44
N ALA A 75 -11.66 29.45 16.18
CA ALA A 75 -13.03 29.78 15.79
C ALA A 75 -13.02 30.48 14.41
N PRO A 76 -14.01 30.22 13.53
CA PRO A 76 -14.10 30.94 12.27
C PRO A 76 -14.18 32.45 12.58
N GLY A 77 -13.23 33.21 12.04
CA GLY A 77 -13.24 34.66 12.14
C GLY A 77 -14.47 35.26 11.46
N PRO A 78 -14.94 36.44 11.92
CA PRO A 78 -16.18 37.08 11.47
C PRO A 78 -16.18 37.48 9.99
#